data_AF-A0A0S8BPB7-F1
#
_entry.id   AF-A0A0S8BPB7-F1
#
_cell.length_a   1.000
_cell.length_b   1.000
_cell.length_c   1.000
_cell.angle_alpha   90.00
_cell.angle_beta   90.00
_cell.angle_gamma   90.00
#
_symmetry.space_group_name_H-M   'P 1'
#
loop_
_entity.id
_entity.type
_entity.pdbx_description
1 polymer ?
#
loop_
_entity_poly.entity_id
_entity_poly.type
_entity_poly.pdbx_seq_one_letter_code
_entity_poly.pdbx_strand_id
1 'polypeptide(L)'
;MPQTSFDATEGTIVNIRVARSGGSEGVASVDYETVNGTAEGGSDYTPASGTLTWPAGLSGNLTISVAIADDGMEEPMESFRVVVSNVMGAALGANTSATVNIVAP
;
A
#
# COMPACT_ATOMS: atom_id res chain seq x y z
N MET A 1 -7.18 6.02 1.29
CA MET A 1 -6.18 5.61 2.31
C MET A 1 -6.19 6.60 3.47
N PRO A 2 -6.20 6.15 4.74
CA PRO A 2 -6.19 7.02 5.91
C PRO A 2 -4.84 7.71 6.16
N GLN A 3 -3.74 7.17 5.64
CA GLN A 3 -2.39 7.73 5.67
C GLN A 3 -1.80 7.67 4.26
N THR A 4 -1.07 8.71 3.86
CA THR A 4 -0.53 8.88 2.49
C THR A 4 0.99 8.87 2.43
N SER A 5 1.67 8.70 3.57
CA SER A 5 3.13 8.59 3.65
C SER A 5 3.49 7.59 4.74
N PHE A 6 4.41 6.69 4.47
CA PHE A 6 4.95 5.72 5.43
C PHE A 6 6.47 5.74 5.34
N ASP A 7 7.13 5.52 6.47
CA ASP A 7 8.56 5.26 6.50
C ASP A 7 8.76 3.77 6.77
N ALA A 8 9.71 3.17 6.06
CA ALA A 8 10.06 1.78 6.18
C ALA A 8 11.57 1.63 6.22
N THR A 9 12.06 0.81 7.12
CA THR A 9 13.48 0.47 7.19
C THR A 9 13.74 -0.73 6.29
N GLU A 10 14.90 -0.76 5.64
CA GLU A 10 15.38 -1.95 4.93
C GLU A 10 15.27 -3.21 5.80
N GLY A 11 14.90 -4.33 5.16
CA GLY A 11 14.75 -5.62 5.83
C GLY A 11 13.45 -5.76 6.65
N THR A 12 12.57 -4.76 6.62
CA THR A 12 11.27 -4.79 7.30
C THR A 12 10.08 -4.99 6.35
N ILE A 13 8.89 -5.15 6.94
CA ILE A 13 7.62 -5.15 6.19
C ILE A 13 6.85 -3.88 6.55
N VAL A 14 6.52 -3.08 5.53
CA VAL A 14 5.62 -1.94 5.67
C VAL A 14 4.17 -2.39 5.47
N ASN A 15 3.28 -1.91 6.33
CA ASN A 15 1.86 -2.25 6.31
C ASN A 15 1.01 -1.02 5.97
N ILE A 16 0.53 -0.96 4.73
CA ILE A 16 -0.30 0.12 4.22
C ILE A 16 -1.76 -0.24 4.43
N ARG A 17 -2.50 0.64 5.12
CA ARG A 17 -3.94 0.43 5.37
C ARG A 17 -4.79 1.05 4.28
N VAL A 18 -5.81 0.33 3.84
CA VAL A 18 -6.90 0.84 3.01
C VAL A 18 -8.19 0.66 3.82
N ALA A 19 -9.03 1.70 3.86
CA ALA A 19 -10.21 1.72 4.72
C ALA A 19 -11.48 1.82 3.89
N ARG A 20 -12.47 0.97 4.21
CA ARG A 20 -13.87 1.18 3.83
C ARG A 20 -14.60 1.92 4.96
N SER A 21 -15.17 3.07 4.66
CA SER A 21 -15.97 3.89 5.58
C SER A 21 -17.34 4.22 4.98
N GLY A 22 -18.24 4.78 5.79
CA GLY A 22 -19.57 5.22 5.35
C GLY A 22 -20.64 4.12 5.23
N GLY A 23 -20.28 2.85 5.46
CA GLY A 23 -21.22 1.72 5.50
C GLY A 23 -20.53 0.37 5.28
N SER A 24 -21.31 -0.70 5.43
CA SER A 24 -20.87 -2.08 5.17
C SER A 24 -21.88 -2.87 4.33
N GLU A 25 -22.90 -2.21 3.77
CA GLU A 25 -23.90 -2.84 2.93
C GLU A 25 -23.28 -3.33 1.61
N GLY A 26 -23.55 -4.59 1.25
CA GLY A 26 -22.99 -5.21 0.06
C GLY A 26 -21.46 -5.41 0.10
N VAL A 27 -20.97 -6.16 -0.88
CA VAL A 27 -19.53 -6.39 -1.09
C VAL A 27 -18.92 -5.14 -1.71
N ALA A 28 -17.72 -4.77 -1.25
CA ALA A 28 -16.90 -3.74 -1.88
C ALA A 28 -15.49 -4.26 -2.12
N SER A 29 -14.85 -3.82 -3.20
CA SER A 29 -13.47 -4.19 -3.50
C SER A 29 -12.71 -3.03 -4.13
N VAL A 30 -11.38 -3.10 -4.03
CA VAL A 30 -10.47 -2.19 -4.70
C VAL A 30 -9.21 -2.94 -5.08
N ASP A 31 -8.69 -2.67 -6.28
CA ASP A 31 -7.40 -3.18 -6.71
C ASP A 31 -6.29 -2.31 -6.14
N TYR A 32 -5.11 -2.90 -5.96
CA TYR A 32 -3.90 -2.19 -5.56
C TYR A 32 -2.70 -2.67 -6.35
N GLU A 33 -1.72 -1.77 -6.51
CA GLU A 33 -0.41 -2.08 -7.07
C GLU A 33 0.65 -1.15 -6.49
N THR A 34 1.89 -1.65 -6.42
CA THR A 34 3.08 -0.85 -6.16
C THR A 34 3.60 -0.23 -7.46
N VAL A 35 4.03 1.02 -7.41
CA VAL A 35 4.57 1.79 -8.54
C VAL A 35 5.92 2.34 -8.14
N ASN A 36 6.94 2.08 -8.96
CA ASN A 36 8.30 2.57 -8.75
C ASN A 36 8.34 4.10 -8.60
N GLY A 37 9.27 4.56 -7.78
CA GLY A 37 9.65 5.97 -7.67
C GLY A 37 11.15 6.09 -7.92
N THR A 38 11.92 6.49 -6.91
CA THR A 38 13.38 6.29 -6.93
C THR A 38 13.75 4.88 -6.52
N ALA A 39 12.95 4.25 -5.65
CA ALA A 39 13.04 2.82 -5.37
C ALA A 39 12.39 2.01 -6.50
N GLU A 40 13.09 0.99 -6.96
CA GLU A 40 12.73 0.04 -8.00
C GLU A 40 12.27 -1.31 -7.41
N GLY A 41 11.15 -1.79 -7.93
CA GLY A 41 10.59 -3.08 -7.55
C GLY A 41 11.49 -4.23 -8.00
N GLY A 42 11.90 -5.07 -7.04
CA GLY A 42 12.81 -6.21 -7.26
C GLY A 42 14.22 -5.98 -6.71
N SER A 43 14.69 -4.72 -6.67
CA SER A 43 15.91 -4.32 -5.94
C SER A 43 15.56 -3.90 -4.51
N ASP A 44 14.68 -2.92 -4.35
CA ASP A 44 14.55 -2.18 -3.07
C ASP A 44 13.29 -2.61 -2.29
N TYR A 45 12.31 -3.16 -3.00
CA TYR A 45 11.11 -3.73 -2.39
C TYR A 45 10.53 -4.84 -3.27
N THR A 46 9.76 -5.76 -2.67
CA THR A 46 9.02 -6.78 -3.44
C THR A 46 7.75 -6.17 -4.06
N PRO A 47 7.60 -6.13 -5.40
CA PRO A 47 6.39 -5.63 -6.02
C PRO A 47 5.15 -6.35 -5.51
N ALA A 48 4.11 -5.60 -5.19
CA ALA A 48 2.87 -6.14 -4.67
C ALA A 48 1.68 -5.59 -5.45
N SER A 49 0.80 -6.48 -5.90
CA SER A 49 -0.49 -6.13 -6.49
C SER A 49 -1.55 -7.15 -6.10
N GLY A 50 -2.82 -6.76 -6.20
CA GLY A 50 -3.94 -7.63 -5.87
C GLY A 50 -5.24 -6.86 -5.67
N THR A 51 -6.22 -7.54 -5.08
CA THR A 51 -7.53 -6.96 -4.78
C THR A 51 -7.84 -7.10 -3.30
N LEU A 52 -8.14 -5.98 -2.64
CA LEU A 52 -8.73 -5.99 -1.29
C LEU A 52 -10.24 -6.10 -1.42
N THR A 53 -10.84 -7.04 -0.69
CA THR A 53 -12.29 -7.26 -0.69
C THR A 53 -12.85 -7.15 0.72
N TRP A 54 -13.85 -6.28 0.88
CA TRP A 54 -14.73 -6.24 2.04
C TRP A 54 -16.00 -7.03 1.72
N PRO A 55 -16.23 -8.19 2.33
CA PRO A 55 -17.51 -8.88 2.24
C PRO A 55 -18.66 -8.02 2.75
N ALA A 56 -19.89 -8.38 2.39
CA ALA A 56 -21.08 -7.74 2.94
C ALA A 56 -21.08 -7.82 4.47
N GLY A 57 -21.40 -6.71 5.12
CA GLY A 57 -21.34 -6.56 6.58
C GLY A 57 -19.96 -6.16 7.12
N LEU A 58 -18.89 -6.23 6.33
CA LEU A 58 -17.55 -5.80 6.74
C LEU A 58 -17.22 -4.37 6.28
N SER A 59 -16.65 -3.59 7.19
CA SER A 59 -16.05 -2.28 6.95
C SER A 59 -14.77 -2.12 7.77
N GLY A 60 -14.09 -0.99 7.66
CA GLY A 60 -12.82 -0.74 8.36
C GLY A 60 -11.60 -1.06 7.50
N ASN A 61 -10.48 -1.34 8.16
CA ASN A 61 -9.17 -1.43 7.50
C ASN A 61 -8.88 -2.85 6.99
N LEU A 62 -8.38 -2.93 5.76
CA LEU A 62 -7.60 -4.04 5.25
C LEU A 62 -6.17 -3.56 4.98
N THR A 63 -5.23 -4.50 4.93
CA THR A 63 -3.79 -4.19 4.89
C THR A 63 -3.15 -4.74 3.62
N ILE A 64 -2.31 -3.92 3.00
CA ILE A 64 -1.34 -4.31 1.98
C ILE A 64 0.01 -4.38 2.69
N SER A 65 0.67 -5.53 2.59
CA SER A 65 2.01 -5.73 3.17
C SER A 65 3.03 -5.77 2.04
N VAL A 66 4.07 -4.95 2.15
CA VAL A 66 5.17 -4.88 1.19
C VAL A 66 6.47 -5.14 1.94
N ALA A 67 7.25 -6.11 1.49
CA ALA A 67 8.58 -6.39 2.04
C ALA A 67 9.59 -5.43 1.41
N ILE A 68 10.42 -4.81 2.25
CA ILE A 68 11.53 -3.94 1.84
C ILE A 68 12.79 -4.80 1.82
N ALA A 69 13.56 -4.71 0.74
CA ALA A 69 14.81 -5.44 0.62
C ALA A 69 15.85 -4.86 1.58
N ASP A 70 16.87 -5.65 1.88
CA ASP A 70 18.08 -5.23 2.59
C ASP A 70 19.21 -6.00 1.93
N ASP A 71 20.10 -5.27 1.26
CA ASP A 71 21.28 -5.83 0.62
C ASP A 71 22.58 -5.51 1.39
N GLY A 72 22.45 -4.83 2.54
CA GLY A 72 23.55 -4.44 3.42
C GLY A 72 24.39 -3.26 2.93
N MET A 73 23.97 -2.54 1.89
CA MET A 73 24.63 -1.31 1.43
C MET A 73 23.96 -0.07 2.03
N GLU A 74 24.74 0.97 2.30
CA GLU A 74 24.17 2.25 2.74
C GLU A 74 23.76 3.06 1.51
N GLU A 75 22.45 3.27 1.37
CA GLU A 75 21.85 3.96 0.24
C GLU A 75 21.22 5.30 0.65
N PRO A 76 21.14 6.29 -0.26
CA PRO A 76 20.31 7.46 -0.04
C PRO A 76 18.85 7.09 0.19
N MET A 77 18.07 7.95 0.84
CA MET A 77 16.62 7.73 0.99
C MET A 77 15.96 7.56 -0.38
N GLU A 78 15.18 6.49 -0.51
CA GLU A 78 14.43 6.18 -1.72
C GLU A 78 12.92 6.12 -1.45
N SER A 79 12.12 6.06 -2.51
CA SER A 79 10.66 5.94 -2.35
C SER A 79 9.97 5.24 -3.50
N PHE A 80 8.86 4.58 -3.18
CA PHE A 80 7.88 4.07 -4.14
C PHE A 80 6.47 4.46 -3.69
N ARG A 81 5.45 4.15 -4.50
CA ARG A 81 4.05 4.39 -4.14
C ARG A 81 3.23 3.11 -4.16
N VAL A 82 2.21 3.06 -3.31
CA VAL A 82 1.09 2.13 -3.43
C VAL A 82 -0.11 2.92 -3.94
N VAL A 83 -0.72 2.46 -5.03
CA VAL A 83 -1.92 3.08 -5.61
C VAL A 83 -3.09 2.11 -5.53
N VAL A 84 -4.30 2.65 -5.37
CA VAL A 84 -5.55 1.88 -5.43
C VAL A 84 -6.40 2.32 -6.61
N SER A 85 -7.05 1.37 -7.27
CA SER A 85 -7.82 1.58 -8.49
C SER A 85 -9.01 0.61 -8.58
N ASN A 86 -9.79 0.71 -9.66
CA ASN A 86 -10.87 -0.23 -9.99
C ASN A 86 -11.84 -0.53 -8.82
N VAL A 87 -12.34 0.51 -8.15
CA VAL A 87 -13.27 0.33 -7.03
C VAL A 87 -14.61 -0.26 -7.51
N MET A 88 -15.13 -1.24 -6.77
CA MET A 88 -16.47 -1.79 -6.97
C MET A 88 -17.26 -1.79 -5.66
N GLY A 89 -18.59 -1.59 -5.73
CA GLY A 89 -19.46 -1.61 -4.56
C GLY A 89 -19.25 -0.47 -3.55
N ALA A 90 -18.44 0.52 -3.92
CA ALA A 90 -18.13 1.73 -3.16
C ALA A 90 -17.64 2.84 -4.12
N ALA A 91 -17.25 3.99 -3.56
CA ALA A 91 -16.56 5.06 -4.28
C ALA A 91 -15.17 5.28 -3.70
N LEU A 92 -14.22 5.73 -4.52
CA LEU A 92 -12.89 6.12 -4.04
C LEU A 92 -13.00 7.35 -3.13
N GLY A 93 -12.23 7.33 -2.04
CA GLY A 93 -12.04 8.51 -1.19
C GLY A 93 -11.03 9.49 -1.78
N ALA A 94 -10.75 10.58 -1.05
CA ALA A 94 -9.83 11.63 -1.50
C ALA A 94 -8.39 11.13 -1.76
N ASN A 95 -7.93 10.16 -0.97
CA ASN A 95 -6.57 9.63 -1.05
C ASN A 95 -6.59 8.25 -1.73
N THR A 96 -6.08 8.17 -2.95
CA THR A 96 -5.99 6.94 -3.76
C THR A 96 -4.56 6.41 -3.89
N SER A 97 -3.60 7.04 -3.22
CA SER A 97 -2.22 6.59 -3.17
C SER A 97 -1.57 6.90 -1.82
N ALA A 98 -0.50 6.17 -1.51
CA ALA A 98 0.41 6.45 -0.42
C ALA A 98 1.85 6.27 -0.88
N THR A 99 2.73 7.16 -0.47
CA THR A 99 4.18 7.06 -0.65
C THR A 99 4.78 6.23 0.48
N VAL A 100 5.75 5.39 0.16
CA VAL A 100 6.61 4.71 1.13
C VAL A 100 8.02 5.22 0.92
N ASN A 101 8.62 5.81 1.96
CA ASN A 101 10.03 6.19 1.99
C ASN A 101 10.83 5.05 2.61
N ILE A 102 11.88 4.63 1.93
CA ILE A 102 12.80 3.59 2.39
C ILE A 102 14.01 4.29 3.02
N VAL A 103 14.39 3.85 4.21
CA VAL A 103 15.58 4.31 4.92
C VAL A 103 16.47 3.12 5.26
N ALA A 104 17.78 3.34 5.21
CA ALA A 104 18.77 2.37 5.63
C ALA A 104 18.58 1.93 7.10
N PRO A 105 19.08 0.74 7.50
CA PRO A 105 18.95 0.16 8.84
C PRO A 105 19.51 0.98 10.01
#